data_AF-A0AAV5ZPM6-F1
#
_entry.id   AF-A0AAV5ZPM6-F1
#
_cell.length_a   1.000
_cell.length_b   1.000
_cell.length_c   1.000
_cell.angle_alpha   90.00
_cell.angle_beta   90.00
_cell.angle_gamma   90.00
#
_symmetry.space_group_name_H-M   'P 1'
#
loop_
_entity.id
_entity.type
_entity.pdbx_description
1 polymer ?
#
loop_
_entity_poly.entity_id
_entity_poly.type
_entity_poly.pdbx_seq_one_letter_code
_entity_poly.pdbx_strand_id
1 'polypeptide(L)'
;MIAGKISLALNAISITRTAEKQDPEISKKIQLTKALRGSVRAIGLEHVMQCYVIWKFAENIAGAKKFLIDYTTDFRQAFVAGEFYDFPCWPKTVPDISKLIASDPKAHPSDKYKVLDDVLNWATNVGYPGYANAAIDEIYNTWVLNVMFAKAASGAATPEDALKEADAQCRRIFGKWKEKGMV
;
A
#
# COMPACT_ATOMS: atom_id res chain seq x y z
N MET A 1 15.82 3.68 -10.37
CA MET A 1 14.66 4.43 -10.87
C MET A 1 15.02 5.89 -10.84
N ILE A 2 14.74 6.70 -9.81
CA ILE A 2 15.10 8.15 -9.82
C ILE A 2 16.61 8.39 -9.97
N ALA A 3 17.43 7.82 -9.09
CA ALA A 3 18.88 7.96 -9.19
C ALA A 3 19.53 7.09 -10.31
N GLY A 4 18.74 6.42 -11.16
CA GLY A 4 19.26 5.53 -12.21
C GLY A 4 19.91 4.21 -11.74
N LYS A 5 19.93 3.90 -10.44
CA LYS A 5 20.67 2.75 -9.87
C LYS A 5 19.91 1.42 -9.75
N ILE A 6 18.60 1.43 -9.93
CA ILE A 6 17.73 0.23 -9.82
C ILE A 6 16.78 0.19 -11.01
N SER A 7 16.48 -1.00 -11.53
CA SER A 7 15.57 -1.22 -12.66
C SER A 7 14.14 -1.60 -12.24
N LEU A 8 13.94 -2.02 -11.00
CA LEU A 8 12.65 -2.44 -10.44
C LEU A 8 12.55 -2.02 -8.97
N ALA A 9 11.37 -1.57 -8.54
CA ALA A 9 10.98 -1.65 -7.12
C ALA A 9 9.50 -1.96 -7.00
N LEU A 10 9.17 -2.66 -5.91
CA LEU A 10 7.81 -2.94 -5.48
C LEU A 10 7.44 -1.84 -4.49
N ASN A 11 6.80 -0.79 -4.98
CA ASN A 11 6.44 0.39 -4.20
C ASN A 11 5.15 0.99 -4.77
N ALA A 12 4.49 1.86 -3.99
CA ALA A 12 3.43 2.71 -4.52
C ALA A 12 3.95 3.66 -5.61
N ILE A 13 3.03 4.37 -6.26
CA ILE A 13 3.33 5.29 -7.36
C ILE A 13 4.16 6.53 -6.95
N SER A 14 4.53 6.66 -5.67
CA SER A 14 5.28 7.80 -5.13
C SER A 14 6.64 7.99 -5.79
N ILE A 15 7.32 6.90 -6.18
CA ILE A 15 8.58 6.99 -6.93
C ILE A 15 8.34 7.69 -8.28
N THR A 16 7.30 7.29 -9.01
CA THR A 16 6.94 7.87 -10.30
C THR A 16 6.50 9.33 -10.14
N ARG A 17 5.64 9.63 -9.15
CA ARG A 17 5.21 11.02 -8.85
C ARG A 17 6.38 11.92 -8.44
N THR A 18 7.32 11.40 -7.68
CA THR A 18 8.54 12.14 -7.31
C THR A 18 9.40 12.40 -8.55
N ALA A 19 9.57 11.40 -9.42
CA ALA A 19 10.29 11.56 -10.68
C ALA A 19 9.62 12.61 -11.59
N GLU A 20 8.31 12.57 -11.77
CA GLU A 20 7.57 13.56 -12.58
C GLU A 20 7.80 15.00 -12.11
N LYS A 21 8.00 15.21 -10.80
CA LYS A 21 8.27 16.52 -10.21
C LYS A 21 9.74 16.94 -10.28
N GLN A 22 10.66 16.01 -10.04
CA GLN A 22 12.07 16.34 -9.81
C GLN A 22 12.97 16.06 -11.01
N ASP A 23 12.62 15.09 -11.85
CA ASP A 23 13.40 14.66 -13.01
C ASP A 23 12.44 14.08 -14.10
N PRO A 24 11.84 14.95 -14.94
CA PRO A 24 10.91 14.51 -15.98
C PRO A 24 11.51 13.54 -16.99
N GLU A 25 12.83 13.61 -17.24
CA GLU A 25 13.52 12.73 -18.17
C GLU A 25 13.66 11.30 -17.61
N ILE A 26 13.96 11.14 -16.31
CA ILE A 26 13.92 9.82 -15.70
C ILE A 26 12.49 9.29 -15.57
N SER A 27 11.50 10.16 -15.32
CA SER A 27 10.09 9.75 -15.26
C SER A 27 9.60 9.07 -16.55
N LYS A 28 10.01 9.58 -17.72
CA LYS A 28 9.69 8.97 -19.03
C LYS A 28 10.20 7.53 -19.14
N LYS A 29 11.25 7.18 -18.41
CA LYS A 29 11.87 5.84 -18.36
C LYS A 29 11.28 4.94 -17.28
N ILE A 30 10.43 5.46 -16.40
CA ILE A 30 9.74 4.69 -15.36
C ILE A 30 8.34 4.31 -15.85
N GLN A 31 8.08 3.01 -15.91
CA GLN A 31 6.78 2.44 -16.25
C GLN A 31 6.15 1.77 -15.03
N LEU A 32 4.83 1.73 -15.01
CA LEU A 32 4.06 1.04 -13.98
C LEU A 32 3.54 -0.28 -14.55
N THR A 33 3.53 -1.31 -13.72
CA THR A 33 2.94 -2.60 -14.04
C THR A 33 2.21 -3.16 -12.82
N LYS A 34 1.29 -4.09 -13.04
CA LYS A 34 0.63 -4.82 -11.96
C LYS A 34 1.64 -5.70 -11.23
N ALA A 35 1.26 -6.22 -10.07
CA ALA A 35 2.05 -7.23 -9.38
C ALA A 35 2.44 -8.37 -10.32
N LEU A 36 3.72 -8.74 -10.32
CA LEU A 36 4.22 -9.81 -11.17
C LEU A 36 3.71 -11.17 -10.67
N ARG A 37 3.43 -12.08 -11.60
CA ARG A 37 2.92 -13.42 -11.29
C ARG A 37 4.04 -14.31 -10.77
N GLY A 38 3.91 -14.77 -9.53
CA GLY A 38 4.69 -15.89 -9.00
C GLY A 38 4.10 -17.25 -9.38
N SER A 39 4.63 -18.32 -8.80
CA SER A 39 4.16 -19.70 -9.06
C SER A 39 2.68 -19.94 -8.72
N VAL A 40 2.11 -19.15 -7.80
CA VAL A 40 0.73 -19.31 -7.33
C VAL A 40 -0.20 -18.21 -7.84
N ARG A 41 0.20 -16.94 -7.72
CA ARG A 41 -0.66 -15.78 -7.95
C ARG A 41 0.12 -14.50 -8.26
N ALA A 42 -0.58 -13.49 -8.77
CA ALA A 42 -0.10 -12.13 -8.98
C ALA A 42 -0.88 -11.20 -8.05
N ILE A 43 -0.35 -10.92 -6.87
CA ILE A 43 -1.01 -10.04 -5.90
C ILE A 43 -0.08 -8.91 -5.46
N GLY A 44 -0.65 -7.72 -5.35
CA GLY A 44 -0.02 -6.56 -4.71
C GLY A 44 -0.54 -6.41 -3.28
N LEU A 45 0.27 -5.78 -2.44
CA LEU A 45 -0.17 -5.34 -1.11
C LEU A 45 -0.42 -3.83 -1.18
N GLU A 46 -1.61 -3.39 -0.76
CA GLU A 46 -1.79 -1.99 -0.42
C GLU A 46 -1.10 -1.72 0.93
N HIS A 47 0.00 -0.97 0.90
CA HIS A 47 0.82 -0.80 2.11
C HIS A 47 0.32 0.32 3.04
N VAL A 48 -0.62 1.15 2.61
CA VAL A 48 -1.20 2.24 3.40
C VAL A 48 -2.71 2.30 3.18
N MET A 49 -3.47 2.06 4.24
CA MET A 49 -4.89 2.38 4.32
C MET A 49 -5.05 3.52 5.32
N GLN A 50 -5.69 4.61 4.90
CA GLN A 50 -5.94 5.74 5.80
C GLN A 50 -7.10 5.39 6.75
N CYS A 51 -6.79 5.34 8.04
CA CYS A 51 -7.76 5.13 9.11
C CYS A 51 -7.92 6.43 9.91
N TYR A 52 -9.09 7.06 9.82
CA TYR A 52 -9.40 8.26 10.59
C TYR A 52 -10.09 7.89 11.90
N VAL A 53 -9.60 8.44 13.01
CA VAL A 53 -10.16 8.24 14.35
C VAL A 53 -10.46 9.57 15.01
N ILE A 54 -11.51 9.60 15.84
CA ILE A 54 -11.86 10.75 16.66
C ILE A 54 -11.61 10.37 18.12
N TRP A 55 -10.73 11.10 18.77
CA TRP A 55 -10.47 10.91 20.20
C TRP A 55 -11.73 11.22 21.01
N LYS A 56 -12.00 10.39 22.02
CA LYS A 56 -13.15 10.58 22.94
C LYS A 56 -13.08 11.89 23.72
N PHE A 57 -11.89 12.45 23.87
CA PHE A 57 -11.63 13.70 24.60
C PHE A 57 -11.49 14.92 23.67
N ALA A 58 -11.74 14.78 22.35
CA ALA A 58 -11.66 15.92 21.45
C ALA A 58 -12.72 16.98 21.82
N GLU A 59 -12.33 18.26 21.79
CA GLU A 59 -13.22 19.38 22.16
C GLU A 59 -14.42 19.52 21.20
N ASN A 60 -14.24 19.18 19.92
CA ASN A 60 -15.27 19.31 18.88
C ASN A 60 -15.50 17.99 18.12
N ILE A 61 -16.06 16.98 18.81
CA ILE A 61 -16.40 15.68 18.21
C ILE A 61 -17.40 15.82 17.06
N ALA A 62 -18.39 16.71 17.19
CA ALA A 62 -19.41 16.92 16.17
C ALA A 62 -18.80 17.45 14.86
N GLY A 63 -17.94 18.47 14.95
CA GLY A 63 -17.20 19.02 13.82
C GLY A 63 -16.25 17.99 13.19
N ALA A 64 -15.55 17.20 14.00
CA ALA A 64 -14.69 16.13 13.48
C ALA A 64 -15.49 15.07 12.69
N LYS A 65 -16.66 14.66 13.18
CA LYS A 65 -17.56 13.75 12.44
C LYS A 65 -18.02 14.36 11.13
N LYS A 66 -18.46 15.63 11.16
CA LYS A 66 -18.90 16.35 9.95
C LYS A 66 -17.78 16.46 8.92
N PHE A 67 -16.57 16.79 9.36
CA PHE A 67 -15.38 16.83 8.50
C PHE A 67 -15.12 15.49 7.82
N LEU A 68 -15.14 14.37 8.56
CA LEU A 68 -14.91 13.05 7.97
C LEU A 68 -15.99 12.68 6.96
N ILE A 69 -17.25 13.00 7.23
CA ILE A 69 -18.34 12.79 6.26
C ILE A 69 -18.10 13.62 5.00
N ASP A 70 -17.79 14.90 5.13
CA ASP A 70 -17.60 15.79 3.98
C ASP A 70 -16.39 15.39 3.15
N TYR A 71 -15.26 15.11 3.81
CA TYR A 71 -14.04 14.66 3.16
C TYR A 71 -14.24 13.34 2.38
N THR A 72 -14.96 12.39 2.97
CA THR A 72 -15.15 11.08 2.34
C THR A 72 -16.22 11.06 1.26
N THR A 73 -17.22 11.94 1.36
CA THR A 73 -18.32 12.03 0.37
C THR A 73 -17.98 12.94 -0.80
N ASP A 74 -17.06 13.90 -0.66
CA ASP A 74 -16.50 14.74 -1.74
C ASP A 74 -15.05 14.36 -2.08
N PHE A 75 -14.76 13.06 -2.11
CA PHE A 75 -13.38 12.57 -2.22
C PHE A 75 -12.72 12.84 -3.59
N ARG A 76 -13.49 13.16 -4.64
CA ARG A 76 -12.93 13.43 -5.98
C ARG A 76 -11.88 14.54 -5.95
N GLN A 77 -12.09 15.60 -5.15
CA GLN A 77 -11.11 16.67 -5.01
C GLN A 77 -9.81 16.17 -4.39
N ALA A 78 -9.91 15.39 -3.31
CA ALA A 78 -8.75 14.78 -2.65
C ALA A 78 -8.00 13.81 -3.57
N PHE A 79 -8.73 12.99 -4.34
CA PHE A 79 -8.15 12.05 -5.31
C PHE A 79 -7.29 12.76 -6.38
N VAL A 80 -7.81 13.85 -6.95
CA VAL A 80 -7.09 14.64 -7.97
C VAL A 80 -5.94 15.41 -7.34
N ALA A 81 -6.15 16.05 -6.18
CA ALA A 81 -5.11 16.80 -5.47
C ALA A 81 -3.96 15.91 -5.00
N GLY A 82 -4.27 14.68 -4.59
CA GLY A 82 -3.32 13.63 -4.23
C GLY A 82 -2.69 12.93 -5.45
N GLU A 83 -2.97 13.38 -6.67
CA GLU A 83 -2.39 12.84 -7.91
C GLU A 83 -2.58 11.31 -8.02
N PHE A 84 -3.78 10.83 -7.69
CA PHE A 84 -4.20 9.43 -7.75
C PHE A 84 -3.49 8.49 -6.77
N TYR A 85 -2.83 9.02 -5.74
CA TYR A 85 -2.11 8.24 -4.75
C TYR A 85 -3.04 7.40 -3.85
N ASP A 86 -4.09 8.04 -3.33
CA ASP A 86 -5.05 7.42 -2.43
C ASP A 86 -6.38 7.17 -3.15
N PHE A 87 -6.78 5.91 -3.31
CA PHE A 87 -8.06 5.56 -3.94
C PHE A 87 -9.24 5.81 -2.96
N PRO A 88 -10.44 6.15 -3.48
CA PRO A 88 -11.60 6.39 -2.63
C PRO A 88 -12.06 5.11 -1.92
N CYS A 89 -12.39 5.23 -0.64
CA CYS A 89 -13.05 4.15 0.11
C CYS A 89 -14.44 3.80 -0.49
N TRP A 90 -15.16 4.81 -1.00
CA TRP A 90 -16.42 4.62 -1.72
C TRP A 90 -16.25 5.00 -3.20
N PRO A 91 -16.11 4.04 -4.14
CA PRO A 91 -15.83 4.35 -5.55
C PRO A 91 -16.81 5.34 -6.20
N LYS A 92 -18.07 5.38 -5.74
CA LYS A 92 -19.10 6.31 -6.23
C LYS A 92 -18.78 7.79 -5.98
N THR A 93 -17.88 8.11 -5.05
CA THR A 93 -17.48 9.50 -4.77
C THR A 93 -16.45 10.03 -5.77
N VAL A 94 -15.91 9.15 -6.64
CA VAL A 94 -15.06 9.49 -7.78
C VAL A 94 -15.57 8.76 -9.04
N PRO A 95 -16.74 9.14 -9.58
CA PRO A 95 -17.40 8.38 -10.64
C PRO A 95 -16.63 8.35 -11.97
N ASP A 96 -15.69 9.27 -12.17
CA ASP A 96 -14.83 9.39 -13.35
C ASP A 96 -13.40 8.84 -13.13
N ILE A 97 -13.17 8.04 -12.07
CA ILE A 97 -11.85 7.51 -11.72
C ILE A 97 -11.12 6.86 -12.91
N SER A 98 -11.79 5.97 -13.65
CA SER A 98 -11.22 5.29 -14.82
C SER A 98 -10.80 6.26 -15.92
N LYS A 99 -11.52 7.38 -16.09
CA LYS A 99 -11.15 8.42 -17.07
C LYS A 99 -9.92 9.20 -16.60
N LEU A 100 -9.87 9.55 -15.32
CA LEU A 100 -8.77 10.32 -14.72
C LEU A 100 -7.43 9.56 -14.80
N ILE A 101 -7.42 8.28 -14.45
CA ILE A 101 -6.19 7.47 -14.45
C ILE A 101 -5.79 7.01 -15.86
N ALA A 102 -6.74 6.96 -16.82
CA ALA A 102 -6.45 6.58 -18.20
C ALA A 102 -5.75 7.68 -19.01
N SER A 103 -5.77 8.93 -18.56
CA SER A 103 -5.07 10.03 -19.22
C SER A 103 -4.70 11.14 -18.22
N ASP A 104 -3.47 11.08 -17.72
CA ASP A 104 -2.87 12.09 -16.87
C ASP A 104 -1.93 12.99 -17.70
N PRO A 105 -2.20 14.31 -17.81
CA PRO A 105 -1.34 15.23 -18.54
C PRO A 105 0.07 15.39 -17.93
N LYS A 106 0.27 15.01 -16.66
CA LYS A 106 1.59 15.03 -16.01
C LYS A 106 2.44 13.80 -16.36
N ALA A 107 1.79 12.72 -16.81
CA ALA A 107 2.43 11.44 -17.05
C ALA A 107 2.93 11.31 -18.49
N HIS A 108 3.96 10.48 -18.66
CA HIS A 108 4.52 10.13 -19.98
C HIS A 108 4.79 8.62 -20.07
N PRO A 109 4.03 7.85 -20.87
CA PRO A 109 2.86 8.27 -21.65
C PRO A 109 1.69 8.72 -20.74
N SER A 110 0.72 9.44 -21.28
CA SER A 110 -0.39 9.97 -20.49
C SER A 110 -1.26 8.87 -19.87
N ASP A 111 -1.28 7.68 -20.44
CA ASP A 111 -2.02 6.52 -19.93
C ASP A 111 -1.26 5.68 -18.90
N LYS A 112 -0.10 6.15 -18.40
CA LYS A 112 0.75 5.42 -17.45
C LYS A 112 0.01 4.88 -16.22
N TYR A 113 -0.99 5.59 -15.71
CA TYR A 113 -1.74 5.20 -14.52
C TYR A 113 -2.94 4.28 -14.82
N LYS A 114 -3.25 4.02 -16.09
CA LYS A 114 -4.35 3.14 -16.53
C LYS A 114 -4.23 1.72 -15.98
N VAL A 115 -3.01 1.29 -15.66
CA VAL A 115 -2.75 -0.01 -15.03
C VAL A 115 -3.46 -0.19 -13.68
N LEU A 116 -3.88 0.89 -13.03
CA LEU A 116 -4.59 0.88 -11.75
C LEU A 116 -6.11 0.73 -11.89
N ASP A 117 -6.66 0.69 -13.11
CA ASP A 117 -8.11 0.65 -13.35
C ASP A 117 -8.80 -0.57 -12.71
N ASP A 118 -8.09 -1.68 -12.59
CA ASP A 118 -8.57 -2.91 -11.97
C ASP A 118 -7.80 -3.27 -10.69
N VAL A 119 -7.20 -2.28 -10.01
CA VAL A 119 -6.33 -2.49 -8.83
C VAL A 119 -6.98 -3.35 -7.75
N LEU A 120 -8.29 -3.21 -7.53
CA LEU A 120 -9.04 -3.96 -6.53
C LEU A 120 -9.13 -5.47 -6.83
N ASN A 121 -8.83 -5.92 -8.05
CA ASN A 121 -8.84 -7.34 -8.41
C ASN A 121 -7.53 -8.06 -8.03
N TRP A 122 -6.44 -7.32 -7.79
CA TRP A 122 -5.12 -7.89 -7.53
C TRP A 122 -4.41 -7.31 -6.31
N ALA A 123 -4.85 -6.16 -5.79
CA ALA A 123 -4.40 -5.65 -4.51
C ALA A 123 -5.09 -6.39 -3.35
N THR A 124 -4.37 -6.55 -2.24
CA THR A 124 -4.85 -7.22 -1.03
C THR A 124 -4.50 -6.37 0.18
N ASN A 125 -5.30 -6.54 1.25
CA ASN A 125 -5.11 -5.87 2.52
C ASN A 125 -3.95 -6.48 3.33
N VAL A 126 -3.45 -5.71 4.30
CA VAL A 126 -2.57 -6.25 5.35
C VAL A 126 -3.31 -7.33 6.13
N GLY A 127 -2.70 -8.52 6.24
CA GLY A 127 -3.29 -9.69 6.90
C GLY A 127 -4.00 -10.68 5.95
N TYR A 128 -4.01 -10.44 4.65
CA TYR A 128 -4.55 -11.38 3.65
C TYR A 128 -3.98 -12.81 3.79
N PRO A 129 -4.79 -13.88 3.66
CA PRO A 129 -6.20 -13.92 3.24
C PRO A 129 -7.23 -13.57 4.34
N GLY A 130 -6.78 -13.25 5.55
CA GLY A 130 -7.62 -12.71 6.61
C GLY A 130 -7.61 -11.18 6.62
N TYR A 131 -7.73 -10.61 7.81
CA TYR A 131 -7.72 -9.17 8.07
C TYR A 131 -6.63 -8.80 9.08
N ALA A 132 -6.27 -7.52 9.15
CA ALA A 132 -5.34 -7.01 10.16
C ALA A 132 -5.92 -7.23 11.58
N ASN A 133 -5.11 -7.81 12.46
CA ASN A 133 -5.45 -8.09 13.85
C ASN A 133 -4.23 -7.84 14.74
N ALA A 134 -4.35 -8.07 16.06
CA ALA A 134 -3.27 -7.80 17.01
C ALA A 134 -1.97 -8.57 16.70
N ALA A 135 -2.07 -9.80 16.20
CA ALA A 135 -0.89 -10.59 15.83
C ALA A 135 -0.23 -10.07 14.54
N ILE A 136 -1.03 -9.72 13.53
CA ILE A 136 -0.53 -9.14 12.28
C ILE A 136 0.14 -7.79 12.55
N ASP A 137 -0.49 -6.94 13.38
CA ASP A 137 0.07 -5.65 13.79
C ASP A 137 1.42 -5.82 14.48
N GLU A 138 1.54 -6.77 15.42
CA GLU A 138 2.81 -7.01 16.08
C GLU A 138 3.89 -7.56 15.14
N ILE A 139 3.56 -8.50 14.26
CA ILE A 139 4.49 -9.02 13.24
C ILE A 139 5.03 -7.88 12.38
N TYR A 140 4.16 -6.95 11.98
CA TYR A 140 4.51 -5.78 11.19
C TYR A 140 5.42 -4.82 11.98
N ASN A 141 4.99 -4.41 13.18
CA ASN A 141 5.69 -3.43 14.02
C ASN A 141 7.03 -3.95 14.57
N THR A 142 7.21 -5.27 14.67
CA THR A 142 8.46 -5.90 15.10
C THR A 142 9.34 -6.37 13.95
N TRP A 143 8.98 -6.03 12.70
CA TRP A 143 9.81 -6.23 11.52
C TRP A 143 10.17 -7.69 11.23
N VAL A 144 9.37 -8.66 11.70
CA VAL A 144 9.69 -10.10 11.60
C VAL A 144 10.01 -10.50 10.15
N LEU A 145 9.15 -10.10 9.21
CA LEU A 145 9.33 -10.42 7.79
C LEU A 145 10.47 -9.62 7.15
N ASN A 146 10.66 -8.36 7.53
CA ASN A 146 11.74 -7.53 7.00
C ASN A 146 13.11 -8.10 7.41
N VAL A 147 13.25 -8.53 8.67
CA VAL A 147 14.47 -9.18 9.17
C VAL A 147 14.69 -10.52 8.46
N MET A 148 13.64 -11.31 8.23
CA MET A 148 13.72 -12.54 7.44
C MET A 148 14.34 -12.29 6.06
N PHE A 149 13.78 -11.35 5.28
CA PHE A 149 14.31 -11.02 3.95
C PHE A 149 15.72 -10.44 4.02
N ALA A 150 16.02 -9.58 4.99
CA ALA A 150 17.34 -8.98 5.15
C ALA A 150 18.43 -10.02 5.45
N LYS A 151 18.14 -11.02 6.29
CA LYS A 151 19.07 -12.12 6.59
C LYS A 151 19.35 -12.97 5.35
N ALA A 152 18.30 -13.35 4.61
CA ALA A 152 18.45 -14.15 3.39
C ALA A 152 19.21 -13.37 2.30
N ALA A 153 18.85 -12.11 2.05
CA ALA A 153 19.45 -11.30 1.00
C ALA A 153 20.91 -10.92 1.29
N SER A 154 21.29 -10.77 2.56
CA SER A 154 22.67 -10.48 2.96
C SER A 154 23.56 -11.72 3.11
N GLY A 155 22.99 -12.92 3.05
CA GLY A 155 23.72 -14.19 3.29
C GLY A 155 23.99 -14.49 4.76
N ALA A 156 23.40 -13.73 5.70
CA ALA A 156 23.51 -14.01 7.14
C ALA A 156 22.80 -15.30 7.57
N ALA A 157 21.83 -15.78 6.76
CA ALA A 157 21.20 -17.09 6.90
C ALA A 157 20.81 -17.62 5.51
N THR A 158 20.62 -18.94 5.40
CA THR A 158 19.99 -19.53 4.21
C THR A 158 18.52 -19.06 4.12
N PRO A 159 17.91 -19.00 2.92
CA PRO A 159 16.49 -18.70 2.78
C PRO A 159 15.60 -19.60 3.65
N GLU A 160 15.92 -20.88 3.74
CA GLU A 160 15.19 -21.87 4.54
C GLU A 160 15.29 -21.58 6.03
N ASP A 161 16.47 -21.23 6.54
CA ASP A 161 16.65 -20.98 7.97
C ASP A 161 16.08 -19.62 8.38
N ALA A 162 16.23 -18.57 7.56
CA ALA A 162 15.56 -17.30 7.78
C ALA A 162 14.04 -17.47 7.87
N LEU A 163 13.46 -18.30 6.98
CA LEU A 163 12.03 -18.60 6.99
C LEU A 163 11.60 -19.36 8.25
N LYS A 164 12.35 -20.39 8.66
CA LYS A 164 12.05 -21.16 9.89
C LYS A 164 12.05 -20.25 11.12
N GLU A 165 13.04 -19.36 11.22
CA GLU A 165 13.12 -18.39 12.32
C GLU A 165 11.90 -17.46 12.33
N ALA A 166 11.54 -16.91 11.17
CA ALA A 166 10.38 -16.03 11.04
C ALA A 166 9.07 -16.74 11.37
N ASP A 167 8.86 -17.98 10.88
CA ASP A 167 7.69 -18.80 11.20
C ASP A 167 7.58 -19.06 12.71
N ALA A 168 8.68 -19.43 13.37
CA ALA A 168 8.70 -19.62 14.81
C ALA A 168 8.35 -18.33 15.59
N GLN A 169 8.81 -17.17 15.13
CA GLN A 169 8.43 -15.88 15.70
C GLN A 169 6.94 -15.58 15.49
N CYS A 170 6.43 -15.74 14.26
CA CYS A 170 5.02 -15.57 13.94
C CYS A 170 4.13 -16.46 14.80
N ARG A 171 4.44 -17.76 14.92
CA ARG A 171 3.68 -18.71 15.75
C ARG A 171 3.62 -18.30 17.22
N ARG A 172 4.74 -17.83 17.78
CA ARG A 172 4.78 -17.34 19.16
C ARG A 172 3.90 -16.09 19.33
N ILE A 173 3.96 -15.15 18.40
CA ILE A 173 3.12 -13.94 18.42
C ILE A 173 1.64 -14.33 18.35
N PHE A 174 1.26 -15.22 17.43
CA PHE A 174 -0.11 -15.70 17.32
C PHE A 174 -0.57 -16.44 18.58
N GLY A 175 0.27 -17.32 19.16
CA GLY A 175 -0.04 -18.00 20.41
C GLY A 175 -0.33 -17.01 21.54
N LYS A 176 0.52 -16.00 21.72
CA LYS A 176 0.36 -14.93 22.72
C LYS A 176 -0.97 -14.18 22.57
N TRP A 177 -1.37 -13.82 21.35
CA TRP A 177 -2.62 -13.09 21.13
C TRP A 177 -3.86 -13.99 21.24
N LYS A 178 -3.72 -15.27 20.92
CA LYS A 178 -4.78 -16.27 21.10
C LYS A 178 -5.10 -16.47 22.57
N GLU A 179 -4.08 -16.56 23.42
CA GLU A 179 -4.25 -16.62 24.89
C GLU A 179 -4.98 -15.39 25.45
N LYS A 180 -4.86 -14.24 24.77
CA LYS A 180 -5.56 -12.99 25.13
C LYS A 180 -6.95 -12.85 24.46
N GLY A 181 -7.37 -13.80 23.63
CA GLY A 181 -8.65 -13.73 22.91
C GLY A 181 -8.71 -12.61 21.87
N MET A 182 -7.58 -12.19 21.31
CA MET A 182 -7.49 -11.10 20.33
C MET A 182 -7.21 -11.57 18.89
N VAL A 183 -7.12 -12.88 18.69
CA VAL A 183 -7.08 -13.59 17.40
C VAL A 183 -7.78 -14.94 17.51
#